data_AF-A0A2W0AFI2-F1
#
_entry.id   AF-A0A2W0AFI2-F1
#
_cell.length_a   1.000
_cell.length_b   1.000
_cell.length_c   1.000
_cell.angle_alpha   90.00
_cell.angle_beta   90.00
_cell.angle_gamma   90.00
#
_symmetry.space_group_name_H-M   'P 1'
#
loop_
_entity.id
_entity.type
_entity.pdbx_description
1 polymer ?
#
loop_
_entity_poly.entity_id
_entity_poly.type
_entity_poly.pdbx_seq_one_letter_code
_entity_poly.pdbx_strand_id
1 'polypeptide(L)'
;MSSNGARANRKALFSVTLPLLSFLLGILIEALERHESISGWALWIDNIAAALLLGLVVFFYERRQKRELVKKLRMIELMNHHVRNALQPVMYIPYSQDQQQQLNTIRDAVNRIDWALREILPGTPHEDFSPPRHTAA
;
A
#
# COMPACT_ATOMS: atom_id res chain seq x y z
N MET A 1 6.21 20.19 -3.48
CA MET A 1 6.30 18.71 -3.58
C MET A 1 7.48 18.15 -2.76
N SER A 2 7.54 18.37 -1.43
CA SER A 2 8.56 17.73 -0.58
C SER A 2 8.21 17.78 0.92
N SER A 3 7.14 17.09 1.34
CA SER A 3 6.76 17.02 2.77
C SER A 3 6.40 15.62 3.28
N ASN A 4 6.34 14.61 2.40
CA ASN A 4 6.00 13.23 2.78
C ASN A 4 7.19 12.41 3.31
N GLY A 5 8.42 12.70 2.87
CA GLY A 5 9.63 11.99 3.35
C GLY A 5 9.94 12.24 4.83
N ALA A 6 9.79 13.48 5.30
CA ALA A 6 10.03 13.84 6.69
C ALA A 6 9.02 13.20 7.67
N ARG A 7 7.77 12.98 7.23
CA ARG A 7 6.75 12.29 8.02
C ARG A 7 7.00 10.78 8.10
N ALA A 8 7.48 10.16 7.03
CA ALA A 8 7.84 8.74 7.03
C ALA A 8 9.05 8.48 7.96
N ASN A 9 10.08 9.33 7.89
CA ASN A 9 11.27 9.20 8.74
C ASN A 9 10.97 9.47 10.21
N ARG A 10 10.10 10.45 10.55
CA ARG A 10 9.63 10.62 11.94
C ARG A 10 8.90 9.40 12.46
N LYS A 11 8.05 8.75 11.64
CA LYS A 11 7.30 7.55 12.04
C LYS A 11 8.19 6.32 12.24
N ALA A 12 9.18 6.15 11.37
CA ALA A 12 10.20 5.10 11.53
C ALA A 12 11.08 5.35 12.77
N LEU A 13 11.44 6.61 13.03
CA LEU A 13 12.16 6.99 14.23
C LEU A 13 11.34 6.66 15.49
N PHE A 14 10.05 7.00 15.52
CA PHE A 14 9.15 6.67 16.63
C PHE A 14 9.00 5.14 16.86
N SER A 15 9.01 4.35 15.79
CA SER A 15 8.95 2.88 15.86
C SER A 15 10.17 2.26 16.53
N VAL A 16 11.34 2.89 16.42
CA VAL A 16 12.59 2.39 17.00
C VAL A 16 12.82 3.01 18.38
N THR A 17 12.46 4.28 18.55
CA THR A 17 12.68 5.00 19.82
C THR A 17 11.78 4.47 20.93
N LEU A 18 10.55 4.04 20.64
CA LEU A 18 9.66 3.50 21.68
C LEU A 18 10.22 2.22 22.34
N PRO A 19 10.61 1.18 21.59
CA PRO A 19 11.21 0.00 22.20
C PRO A 19 12.59 0.26 22.80
N LEU A 20 13.40 1.13 22.18
CA LEU A 20 14.69 1.53 22.75
C LEU A 20 14.50 2.24 24.11
N LEU A 21 13.52 3.13 24.21
CA LEU A 21 13.19 3.82 25.45
C LEU A 21 12.67 2.84 26.50
N SER A 22 11.78 1.91 26.11
CA SER A 22 11.25 0.87 27.00
C SER A 22 12.38 -0.02 27.55
N PHE A 23 13.33 -0.40 26.70
CA PHE A 23 14.48 -1.22 27.07
C PHE A 23 15.43 -0.48 28.01
N LEU A 24 15.72 0.79 27.72
CA LEU A 24 16.54 1.65 28.58
C LEU A 24 15.88 1.91 29.93
N LEU A 25 14.54 2.06 29.95
CA LEU A 25 13.79 2.20 31.20
C LEU A 25 13.88 0.93 32.05
N GLY A 26 13.77 -0.25 31.42
CA GLY A 26 13.95 -1.54 32.09
C GLY A 26 15.33 -1.66 32.75
N ILE A 27 16.41 -1.36 32.01
CA ILE A 27 17.78 -1.36 32.54
C ILE A 27 17.95 -0.36 33.68
N LEU A 28 17.34 0.82 33.58
CA LEU A 28 17.44 1.86 34.60
C LEU A 28 16.74 1.46 35.90
N ILE A 29 15.55 0.86 35.80
CA ILE A 29 14.81 0.30 36.95
C ILE A 29 15.65 -0.81 37.59
N GLU A 30 16.19 -1.73 36.79
CA GLU A 30 17.05 -2.84 37.25
C GLU A 30 18.36 -2.36 37.91
N ALA A 31 18.87 -1.19 37.52
CA ALA A 31 20.04 -0.56 38.13
C ALA A 31 19.73 0.15 39.46
N LEU A 32 18.54 0.78 39.57
CA LEU A 32 18.06 1.39 40.81
C LEU A 32 17.61 0.34 41.84
N GLU A 33 17.05 -0.77 41.39
CA GLU A 33 16.46 -1.82 42.22
C GLU A 33 17.50 -2.76 42.84
N ARG A 34 18.74 -2.80 42.33
CA ARG A 34 19.86 -3.51 42.96
C ARG A 34 20.17 -3.07 44.40
N HIS A 35 19.55 -1.99 44.88
CA HIS A 35 19.70 -1.50 46.24
C HIS A 35 18.68 -2.08 47.25
N GLU A 36 17.56 -2.70 46.84
CA GLU A 36 16.61 -3.38 47.73
C GLU A 36 16.07 -4.70 47.16
N SER A 37 15.97 -5.71 48.04
CA SER A 37 15.65 -7.10 47.70
C SER A 37 14.21 -7.27 47.21
N ILE A 38 13.99 -7.15 45.89
CA ILE A 38 12.72 -7.49 45.27
C ILE A 38 12.88 -8.70 44.34
N SER A 39 11.88 -9.58 44.44
CA SER A 39 11.75 -10.92 43.86
C SER A 39 12.05 -10.97 42.36
N GLY A 40 13.12 -11.69 41.99
CA GLY A 40 13.57 -11.83 40.60
C GLY A 40 12.53 -12.40 39.61
N TRP A 41 11.43 -13.01 40.07
CA TRP A 41 10.35 -13.50 39.20
C TRP A 41 9.58 -12.37 38.51
N ALA A 42 9.46 -11.19 39.13
CA ALA A 42 8.78 -10.04 38.54
C ALA A 42 9.51 -9.50 37.30
N LEU A 43 10.85 -9.53 37.32
CA LEU A 43 11.69 -9.09 36.20
C LEU A 43 11.54 -9.98 34.96
N TRP A 44 11.45 -11.30 35.14
CA TRP A 44 11.22 -12.21 34.02
C TRP A 44 9.86 -11.98 33.37
N ILE A 45 8.81 -11.73 34.17
CA ILE A 45 7.46 -11.46 33.67
C ILE A 45 7.44 -10.15 32.89
N ASP A 46 8.07 -9.09 33.40
CA ASP A 46 8.12 -7.79 32.71
C ASP A 46 8.85 -7.88 31.37
N ASN A 47 10.00 -8.55 31.33
CA ASN A 47 10.79 -8.68 30.09
C ASN A 47 10.06 -9.53 29.03
N ILE A 48 9.34 -10.58 29.45
CA ILE A 48 8.49 -11.39 28.56
C ILE A 48 7.30 -10.56 28.06
N ALA A 49 6.66 -9.78 28.93
CA ALA A 49 5.56 -8.90 28.55
C ALA A 49 6.01 -7.83 27.55
N ALA A 50 7.17 -7.22 27.77
CA ALA A 50 7.78 -6.26 26.85
C ALA A 50 8.10 -6.88 25.49
N ALA A 51 8.69 -8.08 25.46
CA ALA A 51 8.98 -8.80 24.22
C ALA A 51 7.70 -9.17 23.45
N LEU A 52 6.66 -9.62 24.15
CA LEU A 52 5.36 -9.92 23.54
C LEU A 52 4.70 -8.66 22.96
N LEU A 53 4.71 -7.54 23.70
CA LEU A 53 4.17 -6.28 23.23
C LEU A 53 4.92 -5.78 21.98
N LEU A 54 6.25 -5.86 21.99
CA LEU A 54 7.06 -5.49 20.83
C LEU A 54 6.75 -6.36 19.61
N GLY A 55 6.69 -7.68 19.80
CA GLY A 55 6.33 -8.63 18.75
C GLY A 55 4.94 -8.34 18.16
N LEU A 56 3.97 -8.03 19.02
CA LEU A 56 2.61 -7.70 18.60
C LEU A 56 2.55 -6.40 17.78
N VAL A 57 3.25 -5.35 18.23
CA VAL A 57 3.33 -4.06 17.50
C VAL A 57 3.95 -4.26 16.12
N VAL A 58 5.08 -4.99 16.03
CA VAL A 58 5.74 -5.28 14.76
C VAL A 58 4.83 -6.11 13.85
N PHE A 59 4.16 -7.14 14.39
CA PHE A 59 3.23 -7.96 13.63
C PHE A 59 2.08 -7.15 13.02
N PHE A 60 1.42 -6.30 13.81
CA PHE A 60 0.35 -5.44 13.31
C PHE A 60 0.85 -4.43 12.27
N TYR A 61 2.03 -3.86 12.49
CA TYR A 61 2.65 -2.93 11.56
C TYR A 61 2.95 -3.59 10.20
N GLU A 62 3.61 -4.74 10.20
CA GLU A 62 3.87 -5.50 8.98
C GLU A 62 2.58 -5.92 8.28
N ARG A 63 1.58 -6.39 9.04
CA ARG A 63 0.30 -6.83 8.47
C ARG A 63 -0.40 -5.68 7.78
N ARG A 64 -0.35 -4.47 8.35
CA ARG A 64 -0.90 -3.26 7.73
C ARG A 64 -0.12 -2.88 6.47
N GLN A 65 1.20 -2.89 6.51
CA GLN A 65 2.04 -2.57 5.36
C GLN A 65 1.82 -3.54 4.19
N LYS A 66 1.76 -4.85 4.48
CA LYS A 66 1.45 -5.89 3.50
C LYS A 66 0.08 -5.69 2.86
N ARG A 67 -0.95 -5.34 3.65
CA ARG A 67 -2.30 -5.05 3.12
C ARG A 67 -2.28 -3.88 2.14
N GLU A 68 -1.59 -2.79 2.45
CA GLU A 68 -1.50 -1.62 1.56
C GLU A 68 -0.73 -1.93 0.27
N LEU A 69 0.31 -2.77 0.34
CA LEU A 69 1.03 -3.22 -0.85
C LEU A 69 0.14 -4.09 -1.75
N VAL A 70 -0.59 -5.05 -1.18
CA VAL A 70 -1.50 -5.93 -1.94
C VAL A 70 -2.61 -5.10 -2.61
N LYS A 71 -3.17 -4.11 -1.92
CA LYS A 71 -4.16 -3.19 -2.53
C LYS A 71 -3.60 -2.49 -3.76
N LYS A 72 -2.37 -1.95 -3.68
CA LYS A 72 -1.72 -1.30 -4.82
C LYS A 72 -1.45 -2.26 -5.98
N LEU A 73 -0.99 -3.48 -5.69
CA LEU A 73 -0.77 -4.49 -6.72
C LEU A 73 -2.07 -4.88 -7.43
N ARG A 74 -3.15 -5.09 -6.68
CA ARG A 74 -4.48 -5.38 -7.25
C ARG A 74 -4.98 -4.25 -8.15
N MET A 75 -4.73 -3.00 -7.76
CA MET A 75 -5.08 -1.83 -8.57
C MET A 75 -4.27 -1.77 -9.87
N ILE A 76 -2.97 -2.09 -9.83
CA ILE A 76 -2.13 -2.19 -11.03
C ILE A 76 -2.61 -3.33 -11.94
N GLU A 77 -2.95 -4.48 -11.37
CA GLU A 77 -3.49 -5.63 -12.10
C GLU A 77 -4.79 -5.26 -12.84
N LEU A 78 -5.72 -4.60 -12.15
CA LEU A 78 -6.98 -4.14 -12.73
C LEU A 78 -6.74 -3.13 -13.86
N MET A 79 -5.92 -2.11 -13.62
CA MET A 79 -5.56 -1.15 -14.67
C MET A 79 -4.94 -1.83 -15.88
N ASN A 80 -4.00 -2.76 -15.67
CA ASN A 80 -3.35 -3.50 -16.75
C ASN A 80 -4.38 -4.30 -17.56
N HIS A 81 -5.35 -4.93 -16.88
CA HIS A 81 -6.46 -5.60 -17.56
C HIS A 81 -7.23 -4.65 -18.49
N HIS A 82 -7.57 -3.44 -18.02
CA HIS A 82 -8.24 -2.44 -18.86
C HIS A 82 -7.38 -1.93 -20.02
N VAL A 83 -6.08 -1.69 -19.79
CA VAL A 83 -5.16 -1.27 -20.86
C VAL A 83 -5.03 -2.36 -21.91
N ARG A 84 -4.84 -3.62 -21.51
CA ARG A 84 -4.76 -4.77 -22.41
C ARG A 84 -6.05 -4.92 -23.22
N ASN A 85 -7.21 -4.81 -22.58
CA ASN A 85 -8.51 -4.91 -23.24
C ASN A 85 -8.76 -3.74 -24.21
N ALA A 86 -8.27 -2.53 -23.91
CA ALA A 86 -8.37 -1.39 -24.79
C ALA A 86 -7.48 -1.53 -26.04
N LEU A 87 -6.33 -2.19 -25.92
CA LEU A 87 -5.41 -2.43 -27.04
C LEU A 87 -5.82 -3.60 -27.94
N GLN A 88 -6.61 -4.55 -27.45
CA GLN A 88 -7.08 -5.70 -28.25
C GLN A 88 -7.71 -5.29 -29.59
N PRO A 89 -8.69 -4.36 -29.66
CA PRO A 89 -9.27 -3.90 -30.92
C PRO A 89 -8.24 -3.26 -31.87
N VAL A 90 -7.25 -2.54 -31.33
CA VAL A 90 -6.21 -1.85 -32.11
C VAL A 90 -5.36 -2.85 -32.90
N MET A 91 -5.13 -4.04 -32.34
CA MET A 91 -4.38 -5.11 -33.03
C MET A 91 -5.07 -5.60 -34.31
N TYR A 92 -6.38 -5.39 -34.45
CA TYR A 92 -7.15 -5.84 -35.62
C TYR A 92 -7.31 -4.76 -36.70
N ILE A 93 -6.81 -3.54 -36.48
CA ILE A 93 -6.85 -2.42 -37.43
C ILE A 93 -6.29 -2.77 -38.81
N PRO A 94 -5.14 -3.49 -38.94
CA PRO A 94 -4.58 -3.83 -40.25
C PRO A 94 -5.52 -4.68 -41.12
N TYR A 95 -6.53 -5.33 -40.52
CA TYR A 95 -7.50 -6.17 -41.23
C TYR A 95 -8.80 -5.43 -41.60
N SER A 96 -8.95 -4.17 -41.18
CA SER A 96 -10.12 -3.34 -41.50
C SER A 96 -9.89 -2.53 -42.77
N GLN A 97 -10.87 -2.54 -43.68
CA GLN A 97 -10.77 -1.82 -44.97
C GLN A 97 -11.21 -0.35 -44.87
N ASP A 98 -11.89 0.05 -43.80
CA ASP A 98 -12.42 1.39 -43.61
C ASP A 98 -11.51 2.24 -42.70
N GLN A 99 -10.91 3.28 -43.27
CA GLN A 99 -10.06 4.23 -42.56
C GLN A 99 -10.79 4.97 -41.42
N GLN A 100 -12.09 5.24 -41.55
CA GLN A 100 -12.86 5.86 -40.46
C GLN A 100 -13.03 4.90 -39.29
N GLN A 101 -13.31 3.63 -39.58
CA GLN A 101 -13.40 2.59 -38.55
C GLN A 101 -12.07 2.39 -37.81
N GLN A 102 -10.94 2.46 -38.53
CA GLN A 102 -9.60 2.43 -37.93
C GLN A 102 -9.39 3.59 -36.95
N LEU A 103 -9.65 4.83 -37.38
CA LEU A 103 -9.47 6.02 -36.55
C LEU A 103 -10.38 6.00 -35.31
N ASN A 104 -11.63 5.55 -35.47
CA ASN A 104 -12.57 5.42 -34.36
C ASN A 104 -12.10 4.38 -33.34
N THR A 105 -11.57 3.24 -33.82
CA THR A 105 -11.03 2.17 -32.96
C THR A 105 -9.84 2.67 -32.12
N ILE A 106 -8.93 3.45 -32.73
CA ILE A 106 -7.79 4.05 -32.01
C ILE A 106 -8.28 5.05 -30.97
N ARG A 107 -9.21 5.95 -31.33
CA ARG A 107 -9.78 6.94 -30.39
C ARG A 107 -10.43 6.26 -29.18
N ASP A 108 -11.24 5.24 -29.42
CA ASP A 108 -11.89 4.49 -28.35
C ASP A 108 -10.88 3.78 -27.44
N ALA A 109 -9.83 3.19 -28.00
CA ALA A 109 -8.77 2.58 -27.23
C ALA A 109 -8.04 3.60 -26.34
N VAL A 110 -7.67 4.77 -26.90
CA VAL A 110 -7.02 5.84 -26.15
C VAL A 110 -7.92 6.37 -25.04
N ASN A 111 -9.20 6.60 -25.30
CA ASN A 111 -10.17 7.07 -24.31
C ASN A 111 -10.33 6.07 -23.15
N ARG A 112 -10.36 4.76 -23.44
CA ARG A 112 -10.43 3.70 -22.42
C ARG A 112 -9.17 3.61 -21.56
N ILE A 113 -8.00 3.84 -22.17
CA ILE A 113 -6.72 3.89 -21.44
C ILE A 113 -6.65 5.13 -20.55
N ASP A 114 -7.00 6.32 -21.07
CA ASP A 114 -7.02 7.56 -20.28
C ASP A 114 -8.00 7.44 -19.09
N TRP A 115 -9.17 6.85 -19.32
CA TRP A 115 -10.12 6.54 -18.25
C TRP A 115 -9.51 5.60 -17.19
N ALA A 116 -8.89 4.49 -17.60
CA ALA A 116 -8.27 3.56 -16.65
C ALA A 116 -7.14 4.22 -15.83
N LEU A 117 -6.34 5.08 -16.45
CA LEU A 117 -5.27 5.81 -15.79
C LEU A 117 -5.80 6.87 -14.81
N ARG A 118 -6.91 7.53 -15.14
CA ARG A 118 -7.49 8.60 -14.32
C ARG A 118 -8.36 8.09 -13.19
N GLU A 119 -9.12 7.02 -13.41
CA GLU A 119 -10.14 6.58 -12.45
C GLU A 119 -9.65 5.42 -11.59
N ILE A 120 -8.88 4.49 -12.18
CA ILE A 120 -8.41 3.31 -11.46
C ILE A 120 -7.14 3.63 -10.69
N LEU A 121 -6.14 4.29 -11.29
CA LEU A 121 -4.84 4.51 -10.65
C LEU A 121 -4.83 5.36 -9.35
N PRO A 122 -5.74 6.33 -9.11
CA PRO A 122 -5.71 7.16 -7.89
C PRO A 122 -6.08 6.44 -6.59
N GLY A 123 -6.56 5.19 -6.62
CA GLY A 123 -7.03 4.52 -5.41
C GLY A 123 -8.53 4.71 -5.12
N THR A 124 -9.29 5.28 -6.07
CA THR A 124 -10.74 5.49 -5.97
C THR A 124 -11.46 4.50 -6.90
N PRO A 125 -11.48 3.19 -6.62
CA PRO A 125 -12.29 2.28 -7.42
C PRO A 125 -13.76 2.60 -7.14
N HIS A 126 -14.40 3.38 -8.00
CA HIS A 126 -15.84 3.25 -8.19
C HIS A 126 -16.06 1.96 -8.98
N GLU A 127 -16.47 0.89 -8.31
CA GLU A 127 -16.67 -0.44 -8.90
C GLU A 127 -17.78 -0.48 -9.98
N ASP A 128 -18.56 0.59 -10.15
CA ASP A 128 -19.73 0.64 -11.04
C ASP A 128 -19.51 1.35 -12.40
N PHE A 129 -18.34 1.92 -12.68
CA PHE A 129 -18.12 2.61 -13.96
C PHE A 129 -17.56 1.68 -15.02
N SER A 130 -18.43 1.21 -15.91
CA SER A 130 -18.00 0.73 -17.22
C SER A 130 -17.41 1.88 -18.03
N PRO A 131 -16.34 1.67 -18.81
CA PRO A 131 -15.84 2.70 -19.71
C PRO A 131 -16.97 3.18 -20.63
N PRO A 132 -17.12 4.49 -20.88
CA PRO A 132 -18.16 5.00 -21.77
C PRO A 132 -18.05 4.31 -23.13
N ARG A 133 -19.11 3.61 -23.53
CA ARG A 133 -19.21 3.07 -24.89
C ARG A 133 -19.60 4.24 -25.78
N HIS A 134 -18.72 4.65 -26.68
CA HIS A 134 -19.15 5.47 -27.81
C HIS A 134 -20.04 4.59 -28.70
N THR A 135 -21.36 4.72 -28.54
CA THR A 135 -22.29 4.34 -29.60
C THR A 135 -22.07 5.35 -30.71
N ALA A 136 -21.40 4.92 -31.78
CA ALA A 136 -21.36 5.66 -33.03
C ALA A 136 -22.81 5.89 -33.47
N ALA A 137 -23.22 7.17 -33.52
CA ALA A 137 -24.38 7.65 -34.24
C ALA A 137 -23.89 8.26 -35.56
#